data_AF-A0AA39GA08-F1
#
_entry.id   AF-A0AA39GA08-F1
#
_cell.length_a   1.000
_cell.length_b   1.000
_cell.length_c   1.000
_cell.angle_alpha   90.00
_cell.angle_beta   90.00
_cell.angle_gamma   90.00
#
_symmetry.space_group_name_H-M   'P 1'
#
loop_
_entity.id
_entity.type
_entity.pdbx_description
1 polymer ?
#
loop_
_entity_poly.entity_id
_entity_poly.type
_entity_poly.pdbx_seq_one_letter_code
_entity_poly.pdbx_strand_id
1 'polypeptide(L)'
;MSDSSEYARRYRELLEPFIKPREQVVYIRRILALSLEANSPDALVRRPLSLADGDAESIDTSLAKGVHKDYLEALRANAEARREFDAAARGQQAEADAESPKQPMESSDFLTERISLLRLQRKRSRLLVIKNYLDSLAEDPAASSANLDPARMFKDVPSLPDIPKEIVSSMVAAQTSEPQDLRSQAANLEKIALRARVLCKQEEQLLAQARRNAESLPEVVSNGAKMEALSATRNELINWIEFELSHAAADDQEDERGSNAENSPTDHIDQAGIDIKLDEVKKKYEKYVSARQSLLEMLEQGPQSQSLPSLRPQQPDEAIENADAPTDYLLTPYIEQLLSLSRTQKSMITQKSYIGNSLSKQAKDTCQLLGRLAEESQLLPAYPMKDSMRRRSGLQHELTGKGSGRPDVAQRIKPWVFAADSAKIASLEAVTEHVERGQISLGATMQSLEEISGLLGQHPPDKNETEASVGNETEDDVWLAGGSPAKGTGGRKHSDKAPSRVPGDPWSRLHGSLGLIGSE
;
A
#
# COMPACT_ATOMS: atom_id res chain seq x y z
N MET A 1 5.85 39.35 40.17
CA MET A 1 7.08 38.64 40.64
C MET A 1 6.93 38.12 42.08
N SER A 2 6.01 38.62 42.90
CA SER A 2 5.80 38.16 44.28
C SER A 2 5.05 36.81 44.39
N ASP A 3 4.17 36.49 43.44
CA ASP A 3 3.27 35.33 43.53
C ASP A 3 4.01 33.98 43.48
N SER A 4 5.07 33.87 42.66
CA SER A 4 5.90 32.65 42.57
C SER A 4 6.54 32.26 43.92
N SER A 5 6.86 33.25 44.75
CA SER A 5 7.44 33.01 46.08
C SER A 5 6.41 32.49 47.10
N GLU A 6 5.14 32.87 46.96
CA GLU A 6 4.06 32.39 47.82
C GLU A 6 3.68 30.95 47.48
N TYR A 7 3.60 30.60 46.19
CA TYR A 7 3.37 29.21 45.77
C TYR A 7 4.49 28.29 46.27
N ALA A 8 5.75 28.70 46.16
CA ALA A 8 6.88 27.93 46.67
C ALA A 8 6.84 27.71 48.20
N ARG A 9 6.31 28.67 48.97
CA ARG A 9 6.11 28.51 50.43
C ARG A 9 4.98 27.53 50.75
N ARG A 10 3.84 27.62 50.07
CA ARG A 10 2.72 26.66 50.23
C ARG A 10 3.15 25.23 49.93
N TYR A 11 3.91 25.01 48.85
CA TYR A 11 4.44 23.68 48.55
C TYR A 11 5.45 23.20 49.60
N ARG A 12 6.27 24.11 50.15
CA ARG A 12 7.20 23.75 51.22
C ARG A 12 6.47 23.32 52.48
N GLU A 13 5.42 24.04 52.88
CA GLU A 13 4.58 23.69 54.04
C GLU A 13 3.84 22.36 53.83
N LEU A 14 3.35 22.09 52.62
CA LEU A 14 2.71 20.81 52.29
C LEU A 14 3.71 19.64 52.28
N LEU A 15 4.97 19.88 51.90
CA LEU A 15 6.00 18.84 51.81
C LEU A 15 6.80 18.66 53.11
N GLU A 16 6.77 19.63 54.03
CA GLU A 16 7.51 19.59 55.30
C GLU A 16 7.25 18.30 56.12
N PRO A 17 6.01 17.78 56.23
CA PRO A 17 5.75 16.53 56.95
C PRO A 17 6.38 15.29 56.27
N PHE A 18 6.61 15.36 54.96
CA PHE A 18 7.14 14.28 54.13
C PHE A 18 8.66 14.38 53.92
N ILE A 19 9.25 15.56 54.11
CA ILE A 19 10.70 15.78 54.04
C ILE A 19 11.33 15.46 55.40
N LYS A 20 11.72 14.20 55.58
CA LYS A 20 12.46 13.75 56.77
C LYS A 20 13.94 14.19 56.68
N PRO A 21 14.58 14.62 57.78
CA PRO A 21 16.02 14.89 57.79
C PRO A 21 16.81 13.62 57.47
N ARG A 22 17.98 13.79 56.85
CA ARG A 22 18.80 12.69 56.31
C ARG A 22 19.10 11.61 57.35
N GLU A 23 19.28 12.00 58.62
CA GLU A 23 19.51 11.07 59.74
C GLU A 23 18.30 10.18 60.02
N GLN A 24 17.09 10.73 60.04
CA GLN A 24 15.85 9.95 60.20
C GLN A 24 15.65 9.00 59.02
N VAL A 25 15.99 9.42 57.80
CA VAL A 25 15.92 8.54 56.62
C VAL A 25 16.88 7.37 56.74
N VAL A 26 18.12 7.61 57.19
CA VAL A 26 19.10 6.53 57.43
C VAL A 26 18.62 5.60 58.54
N TYR A 27 18.05 6.14 59.62
CA TYR A 27 17.47 5.36 60.71
C TYR A 27 16.30 4.48 60.25
N ILE A 28 15.36 5.05 59.48
CA ILE A 28 14.22 4.30 58.90
C ILE A 28 14.73 3.22 57.94
N ARG A 29 15.70 3.53 57.06
CA ARG A 29 16.31 2.53 56.16
C ARG A 29 16.97 1.39 56.94
N ARG A 30 17.63 1.69 58.06
CA ARG A 30 18.23 0.67 58.93
C ARG A 30 17.17 -0.22 59.58
N ILE A 31 16.09 0.37 60.11
CA ILE A 31 14.97 -0.40 60.67
C ILE A 31 14.33 -1.27 59.59
N LEU A 32 14.08 -0.73 58.39
CA LEU A 32 13.50 -1.48 57.28
C LEU A 32 14.42 -2.62 56.85
N ALA A 33 15.73 -2.37 56.72
CA ALA A 33 16.70 -3.41 56.41
C ALA A 33 16.67 -4.54 57.45
N LEU A 34 16.66 -4.21 58.75
CA LEU A 34 16.54 -5.19 59.83
C LEU A 34 15.19 -5.93 59.80
N SER A 35 14.09 -5.25 59.49
CA SER A 35 12.77 -5.88 59.40
C SER A 35 12.64 -6.80 58.19
N LEU A 36 13.30 -6.47 57.08
CA LEU A 36 13.35 -7.31 55.89
C LEU A 36 14.25 -8.53 56.15
N GLU A 37 15.37 -8.34 56.84
CA GLU A 37 16.25 -9.43 57.27
C GLU A 37 15.53 -10.39 58.24
N ALA A 38 14.76 -9.86 59.19
CA ALA A 38 13.97 -10.66 60.14
C ALA A 38 12.84 -11.44 59.47
N ASN A 39 12.18 -10.88 58.44
CA ASN A 39 11.10 -11.54 57.71
C ASN A 39 11.58 -12.37 56.50
N SER A 40 12.88 -12.39 56.21
CA SER A 40 13.50 -13.18 55.14
C SER A 40 14.64 -14.03 55.69
N PRO A 41 14.37 -14.98 56.62
CA PRO A 41 15.44 -15.70 57.29
C PRO A 41 16.20 -16.70 56.41
N ASP A 42 15.75 -17.02 55.19
CA ASP A 42 16.56 -17.87 54.31
C ASP A 42 16.13 -17.79 52.83
N ALA A 43 17.12 -17.88 51.94
CA ALA A 43 17.05 -17.79 50.47
C ALA A 43 16.84 -16.40 49.86
N LEU A 44 17.96 -15.81 49.42
CA LEU A 44 18.12 -14.93 48.25
C LEU A 44 16.78 -14.63 47.53
N VAL A 45 16.32 -13.39 47.61
CA VAL A 45 15.12 -12.85 46.93
C VAL A 45 15.18 -13.15 45.42
N ARG A 46 14.79 -14.37 45.03
CA ARG A 46 14.73 -14.86 43.65
C ARG A 46 13.33 -14.70 43.06
N ARG A 47 12.35 -14.31 43.88
CA ARG A 47 11.03 -13.87 43.44
C ARG A 47 10.86 -12.39 43.72
N PRO A 48 10.28 -11.61 42.79
CA PRO A 48 9.88 -10.26 43.12
C PRO A 48 8.89 -10.32 44.30
N LEU A 49 9.04 -9.43 45.27
CA LEU A 49 8.20 -9.35 46.49
C LEU A 49 6.69 -9.28 46.17
N SER A 50 6.33 -8.96 44.93
CA SER A 50 4.96 -8.97 44.39
C SER A 50 4.35 -10.37 44.19
N LEU A 51 5.15 -11.45 44.28
CA LEU A 51 4.73 -12.84 44.06
C LEU A 51 5.04 -13.77 45.26
N ALA A 52 5.40 -13.19 46.41
CA ALA A 52 5.48 -13.95 47.65
C ALA A 52 4.06 -14.19 48.17
N ASP A 53 3.49 -15.33 47.77
CA ASP A 53 2.28 -15.90 48.37
C ASP A 53 2.69 -16.48 49.73
N GLY A 54 2.94 -15.59 50.67
CA GLY A 54 3.20 -15.96 52.05
C GLY A 54 1.85 -16.16 52.74
N ASP A 55 1.59 -17.36 53.24
CA ASP A 55 0.47 -17.65 54.12
C ASP A 55 0.45 -16.58 55.23
N ALA A 56 -0.59 -15.74 55.21
CA ALA A 56 -0.70 -14.52 56.01
C ALA A 56 -0.99 -14.78 57.50
N GLU A 57 -0.39 -15.81 58.08
CA GLU A 57 -0.67 -16.26 59.44
C GLU A 57 0.31 -15.70 60.49
N SER A 58 1.37 -14.97 60.10
CA SER A 58 2.40 -14.51 61.07
C SER A 58 2.84 -13.05 60.93
N ILE A 59 1.99 -12.12 60.48
CA ILE A 59 2.30 -10.69 60.60
C ILE A 59 1.96 -10.22 62.01
N ASP A 60 2.95 -10.05 62.88
CA ASP A 60 2.77 -9.49 64.23
C ASP A 60 2.28 -8.03 64.16
N THR A 61 0.99 -7.81 64.41
CA THR A 61 0.34 -6.48 64.39
C THR A 61 0.67 -5.59 65.58
N SER A 62 1.54 -6.01 66.48
CA SER A 62 1.85 -5.28 67.72
C SER A 62 2.65 -3.99 67.48
N LEU A 63 3.35 -3.88 66.35
CA LEU A 63 4.22 -2.75 66.01
C LEU A 63 3.57 -1.70 65.09
N ALA A 64 2.45 -2.03 64.44
CA ALA A 64 1.77 -1.13 63.50
C ALA A 64 0.79 -0.19 64.23
N LYS A 65 0.92 1.13 64.02
CA LYS A 65 0.02 2.15 64.59
C LYS A 65 -0.67 2.96 63.48
N GLY A 66 -1.93 3.34 63.71
CA GLY A 66 -2.73 4.16 62.80
C GLY A 66 -3.20 3.41 61.54
N VAL A 67 -3.27 4.10 60.41
CA VAL A 67 -3.77 3.59 59.11
C VAL A 67 -3.11 2.28 58.67
N HIS A 68 -1.83 2.06 59.04
CA HIS A 68 -1.14 0.82 58.72
C HIS A 68 -1.75 -0.40 59.43
N LYS A 69 -2.24 -0.22 60.66
CA LYS A 69 -2.95 -1.28 61.40
C LYS A 69 -4.27 -1.60 60.72
N ASP A 70 -5.04 -0.58 60.35
CA ASP A 70 -6.34 -0.74 59.68
C ASP A 70 -6.19 -1.44 58.32
N TYR A 71 -5.11 -1.12 57.59
CA TYR A 71 -4.77 -1.82 56.34
C TYR A 71 -4.46 -3.30 56.57
N LEU A 72 -3.67 -3.64 57.59
CA LEU A 72 -3.35 -5.03 57.91
C LEU A 72 -4.59 -5.81 58.38
N GLU A 73 -5.49 -5.16 59.12
CA GLU A 73 -6.77 -5.74 59.52
C GLU A 73 -7.68 -6.00 58.32
N ALA A 74 -7.80 -5.03 57.41
CA ALA A 74 -8.56 -5.19 56.16
C ALA A 74 -7.97 -6.31 55.27
N LEU A 75 -6.66 -6.47 55.24
CA LEU A 75 -6.00 -7.51 54.47
C LEU A 75 -6.27 -8.90 55.06
N ARG A 76 -6.26 -9.04 56.39
CA ARG A 76 -6.66 -10.28 57.07
C ARG A 76 -8.13 -10.61 56.82
N ALA A 77 -9.03 -9.63 56.93
CA ALA A 77 -10.44 -9.83 56.64
C ALA A 77 -10.66 -10.23 55.17
N ASN A 78 -9.90 -9.69 54.22
CA ASN A 78 -9.97 -10.11 52.81
C ASN A 78 -9.49 -11.55 52.62
N ALA A 79 -8.40 -11.94 53.28
CA ALA A 79 -7.88 -13.30 53.22
C ALA A 79 -8.87 -14.31 53.80
N GLU A 80 -9.52 -13.98 54.92
CA GLU A 80 -10.57 -14.78 55.53
C GLU A 80 -11.80 -14.89 54.61
N ALA A 81 -12.29 -13.77 54.08
CA ALA A 81 -13.42 -13.76 53.15
C ALA A 81 -13.15 -14.59 51.87
N ARG A 82 -11.90 -14.60 51.37
CA ARG A 82 -11.49 -15.46 50.26
C ARG A 82 -11.51 -16.93 50.64
N ARG A 83 -10.99 -17.29 51.82
CA ARG A 83 -11.05 -18.67 52.33
C ARG A 83 -12.49 -19.15 52.50
N GLU A 84 -13.37 -18.30 53.02
CA GLU A 84 -14.81 -18.60 53.14
C GLU A 84 -15.48 -18.75 51.77
N PHE A 85 -15.19 -17.86 50.82
CA PHE A 85 -15.70 -17.96 49.45
C PHE A 85 -15.25 -19.28 48.79
N ASP A 86 -13.98 -19.63 48.91
CA ASP A 86 -13.46 -20.88 48.36
C ASP A 86 -14.07 -22.11 49.03
N ALA A 87 -14.34 -22.05 50.33
CA ALA A 87 -15.05 -23.11 51.05
C ALA A 87 -16.51 -23.22 50.58
N ALA A 88 -17.22 -22.11 50.39
CA ALA A 88 -18.60 -22.08 49.89
C ALA A 88 -18.69 -22.56 48.44
N ALA A 89 -17.76 -22.14 47.58
CA ALA A 89 -17.70 -22.59 46.18
C ALA A 89 -17.48 -24.11 46.09
N ARG A 90 -16.57 -24.66 46.92
CA ARG A 90 -16.36 -26.12 46.99
C ARG A 90 -17.56 -26.85 47.59
N GLY A 91 -18.25 -26.25 48.57
CA GLY A 91 -19.48 -26.80 49.16
C GLY A 91 -20.62 -26.92 48.15
N GLN A 92 -20.86 -25.88 47.34
CA GLN A 92 -21.88 -25.90 46.27
C GLN A 92 -21.57 -26.94 45.18
N GLN A 93 -20.28 -27.16 44.89
CA GLN A 93 -19.85 -28.20 43.96
C GLN A 93 -20.08 -29.61 44.52
N ALA A 94 -19.88 -29.80 45.83
CA ALA A 94 -20.12 -31.08 46.50
C ALA A 94 -21.63 -31.41 46.66
N GLU A 95 -22.50 -30.41 46.87
CA GLU A 95 -23.96 -30.60 46.88
C GLU A 95 -24.52 -30.91 45.48
N ALA A 96 -24.00 -30.24 44.43
CA ALA A 96 -24.36 -30.54 43.04
C ALA A 96 -23.94 -31.97 42.60
N ASP A 97 -22.84 -32.49 43.15
CA ASP A 97 -22.35 -33.85 42.89
C ASP A 97 -23.11 -34.95 43.69
N ALA A 98 -23.90 -34.58 44.71
CA ALA A 98 -24.65 -35.52 45.54
C ALA A 98 -26.09 -35.79 45.03
N GLU A 99 -26.70 -34.87 44.29
CA GLU A 99 -28.09 -34.98 43.81
C GLU A 99 -28.23 -35.56 42.39
N SER A 100 -27.13 -35.83 41.69
CA SER A 100 -27.16 -36.45 40.36
C SER A 100 -26.72 -37.91 40.41
N PRO A 101 -27.55 -38.88 39.97
CA PRO A 101 -27.09 -40.26 39.83
C PRO A 101 -26.01 -40.30 38.75
N LYS A 102 -24.80 -40.69 39.16
CA LYS A 102 -23.61 -40.86 38.32
C LYS A 102 -23.89 -41.84 37.17
N GLN A 103 -24.32 -41.33 36.02
CA GLN A 103 -24.05 -41.98 34.75
C GLN A 103 -22.68 -41.50 34.27
N PRO A 104 -21.74 -42.42 33.96
CA PRO A 104 -20.48 -42.05 33.32
C PRO A 104 -20.77 -41.79 31.84
N MET A 105 -21.34 -40.63 31.52
CA MET A 105 -21.29 -40.09 30.16
C MET A 105 -20.23 -39.00 30.11
N GLU A 106 -19.11 -39.39 29.51
CA GLU A 106 -18.15 -38.59 28.76
C GLU A 106 -18.34 -37.07 28.92
N SER A 107 -17.74 -36.48 29.95
CA SER A 107 -17.72 -35.02 30.15
C SER A 107 -17.06 -34.27 28.98
N SER A 108 -16.25 -34.97 28.16
CA SER A 108 -15.74 -34.51 26.88
C SER A 108 -16.84 -34.30 25.83
N ASP A 109 -17.86 -35.15 25.83
CA ASP A 109 -18.91 -35.13 24.81
C ASP A 109 -19.85 -33.95 25.05
N PHE A 110 -20.25 -33.68 26.29
CA PHE A 110 -21.06 -32.50 26.60
C PHE A 110 -20.35 -31.17 26.24
N LEU A 111 -19.04 -31.08 26.50
CA LEU A 111 -18.26 -29.88 26.14
C LEU A 111 -18.11 -29.75 24.62
N THR A 112 -17.86 -30.84 23.90
CA THR A 112 -17.75 -30.81 22.44
C THR A 112 -19.10 -30.54 21.77
N GLU A 113 -20.20 -31.07 22.31
CA GLU A 113 -21.57 -30.74 21.93
C GLU A 113 -21.85 -29.26 22.17
N ARG A 114 -21.52 -28.72 23.35
CA ARG A 114 -21.70 -27.29 23.64
C ARG A 114 -20.89 -26.40 22.70
N ILE A 115 -19.65 -26.76 22.41
CA ILE A 115 -18.79 -26.05 21.45
C ILE A 115 -19.38 -26.13 20.04
N SER A 116 -19.90 -27.29 19.63
CA SER A 116 -20.51 -27.47 18.33
C SER A 116 -21.80 -26.65 18.18
N LEU A 117 -22.63 -26.56 19.24
CA LEU A 117 -23.80 -25.69 19.31
C LEU A 117 -23.42 -24.21 19.24
N LEU A 118 -22.40 -23.76 19.97
CA LEU A 118 -21.92 -22.38 19.89
C LEU A 118 -21.37 -22.05 18.49
N ARG A 119 -20.65 -22.98 17.87
CA ARG A 119 -20.19 -22.85 16.47
C ARG A 119 -21.37 -22.76 15.52
N LEU A 120 -22.42 -23.56 15.73
CA LEU A 120 -23.64 -23.54 14.92
C LEU A 120 -24.42 -22.24 15.09
N GLN A 121 -24.56 -21.73 16.31
CA GLN A 121 -25.18 -20.43 16.60
C GLN A 121 -24.40 -19.29 15.92
N ARG A 122 -23.06 -19.32 15.96
CA ARG A 122 -22.23 -18.34 15.27
C ARG A 122 -22.35 -18.43 13.74
N LYS A 123 -22.49 -19.64 13.19
CA LYS A 123 -22.77 -19.82 11.76
C LYS A 123 -24.15 -19.27 11.40
N ARG A 124 -25.17 -19.55 12.21
CA ARG A 124 -26.52 -19.02 12.04
C ARG A 124 -26.54 -17.50 12.09
N SER A 125 -25.86 -16.86 13.06
CA SER A 125 -25.81 -15.40 13.14
C SER A 125 -25.12 -14.79 11.92
N ARG A 126 -24.02 -15.36 11.45
CA ARG A 126 -23.37 -14.94 10.21
C ARG A 126 -24.28 -15.08 8.99
N LEU A 127 -24.98 -16.20 8.87
CA LEU A 127 -25.92 -16.41 7.77
C LEU A 127 -27.11 -15.45 7.84
N LEU A 128 -27.60 -15.13 9.04
CA LEU A 128 -28.67 -14.16 9.24
C LEU A 128 -28.19 -12.76 8.84
N VAL A 129 -26.96 -12.37 9.21
CA VAL A 129 -26.35 -11.10 8.76
C VAL A 129 -26.22 -11.06 7.24
N ILE A 130 -25.70 -12.12 6.60
CA ILE A 130 -25.60 -12.19 5.14
C ILE A 130 -26.99 -12.12 4.51
N LYS A 131 -27.98 -12.83 5.06
CA LYS A 131 -29.36 -12.77 4.60
C LYS A 131 -29.92 -11.35 4.70
N ASN A 132 -29.73 -10.65 5.82
CA ASN A 132 -30.17 -9.27 5.98
C ASN A 132 -29.50 -8.33 4.96
N TYR A 133 -28.22 -8.54 4.65
CA TYR A 133 -27.53 -7.78 3.60
C TYR A 133 -28.02 -8.13 2.20
N LEU A 134 -28.38 -9.38 1.94
CA LEU A 134 -28.99 -9.79 0.67
C LEU A 134 -30.43 -9.30 0.54
N ASP A 135 -31.19 -9.30 1.64
CA ASP A 135 -32.56 -8.80 1.69
C ASP A 135 -32.56 -7.27 1.49
N SER A 136 -31.67 -6.52 2.16
CA SER A 136 -31.47 -5.09 1.88
C SER A 136 -31.00 -4.82 0.45
N LEU A 137 -30.07 -5.63 -0.09
CA LEU A 137 -29.66 -5.50 -1.50
C LEU A 137 -30.77 -5.91 -2.49
N ALA A 138 -31.71 -6.77 -2.09
CA ALA A 138 -32.86 -7.14 -2.90
C ALA A 138 -33.95 -6.06 -2.84
N GLU A 139 -34.11 -5.39 -1.70
CA GLU A 139 -34.94 -4.19 -1.52
C GLU A 139 -34.36 -2.98 -2.29
N ASP A 140 -33.04 -2.93 -2.44
CA ASP A 140 -32.30 -1.91 -3.19
C ASP A 140 -31.84 -2.41 -4.57
N PRO A 141 -32.68 -2.33 -5.63
CA PRO A 141 -32.24 -2.73 -6.96
C PRO A 141 -31.02 -1.90 -7.39
N ALA A 142 -29.91 -2.58 -7.68
CA ALA A 142 -28.62 -2.00 -8.08
C ALA A 142 -28.66 -1.10 -9.34
N ALA A 143 -29.82 -1.00 -9.99
CA ALA A 143 -30.10 -0.17 -11.14
C ALA A 143 -31.00 1.05 -10.83
N SER A 144 -31.39 1.27 -9.57
CA SER A 144 -32.13 2.49 -9.20
C SER A 144 -31.19 3.70 -9.24
N SER A 145 -31.61 4.77 -9.91
CA SER A 145 -30.82 5.99 -10.06
C SER A 145 -30.47 6.68 -8.74
N ALA A 146 -31.17 6.31 -7.64
CA ALA A 146 -30.91 6.82 -6.30
C ALA A 146 -29.74 6.13 -5.58
N ASN A 147 -29.36 4.92 -6.01
CA ASN A 147 -28.30 4.11 -5.39
C ASN A 147 -26.99 4.11 -6.20
N LEU A 148 -27.02 4.57 -7.45
CA LEU A 148 -25.85 4.91 -8.27
C LEU A 148 -25.27 6.31 -7.95
N ASP A 149 -25.85 7.01 -6.97
CA ASP A 149 -25.33 8.30 -6.53
C ASP A 149 -23.99 8.10 -5.79
N PRO A 150 -22.85 8.52 -6.37
CA PRO A 150 -21.54 8.36 -5.74
C PRO A 150 -21.50 9.03 -4.36
N ALA A 151 -22.27 10.10 -4.16
CA ALA A 151 -22.34 10.79 -2.88
C ALA A 151 -22.97 9.94 -1.77
N ARG A 152 -23.74 8.89 -2.07
CA ARG A 152 -24.27 7.95 -1.07
C ARG A 152 -23.37 6.74 -0.88
N MET A 153 -22.76 6.24 -1.96
CA MET A 153 -21.83 5.10 -1.90
C MET A 153 -20.58 5.40 -1.06
N PHE A 154 -20.12 6.66 -1.05
CA PHE A 154 -18.91 7.07 -0.34
C PHE A 154 -19.17 7.73 1.04
N LYS A 155 -20.41 7.70 1.57
CA LYS A 155 -20.73 8.32 2.88
C LYS A 155 -20.10 7.63 4.08
N ASP A 156 -20.01 6.30 4.03
CA ASP A 156 -19.51 5.48 5.14
C ASP A 156 -18.06 5.03 4.91
N VAL A 157 -17.44 5.43 3.80
CA VAL A 157 -16.03 5.18 3.52
C VAL A 157 -15.23 6.33 4.12
N PRO A 158 -14.21 6.08 4.98
CA PRO A 158 -13.32 7.14 5.41
C PRO A 158 -12.74 7.81 4.16
N SER A 159 -12.80 9.15 4.11
CA SER A 159 -12.32 9.94 2.97
C SER A 159 -10.94 9.42 2.57
N LEU A 160 -10.81 9.00 1.31
CA LEU A 160 -9.52 8.61 0.77
C LEU A 160 -8.52 9.76 1.02
N PRO A 161 -7.24 9.46 1.30
CA PRO A 161 -6.23 10.49 1.44
C PRO A 161 -6.29 11.43 0.24
N ASP A 162 -6.29 12.73 0.51
CA ASP A 162 -6.48 13.75 -0.50
C ASP A 162 -5.38 13.59 -1.55
N ILE A 163 -5.80 13.30 -2.78
CA ILE A 163 -4.86 13.04 -3.86
C ILE A 163 -4.16 14.37 -4.15
N PRO A 164 -2.83 14.41 -4.30
CA PRO A 164 -2.10 15.65 -4.55
C PRO A 164 -2.76 16.46 -5.65
N LYS A 165 -3.08 17.72 -5.36
CA LYS A 165 -3.78 18.65 -6.26
C LYS A 165 -3.03 18.82 -7.59
N GLU A 166 -1.75 18.48 -7.66
CA GLU A 166 -0.93 18.40 -8.88
C GLU A 166 -1.40 17.31 -9.87
N ILE A 167 -1.85 16.16 -9.35
CA ILE A 167 -2.39 15.05 -10.15
C ILE A 167 -3.81 15.40 -10.62
N VAL A 168 -4.60 16.05 -9.75
CA VAL A 168 -5.96 16.48 -10.12
C VAL A 168 -5.92 17.64 -11.11
N SER A 169 -5.03 18.63 -10.93
CA SER A 169 -4.87 19.75 -11.87
C SER A 169 -4.27 19.31 -13.20
N SER A 170 -3.36 18.32 -13.24
CA SER A 170 -2.91 17.72 -14.49
C SER A 170 -4.00 16.89 -15.19
N MET A 171 -4.87 16.22 -14.44
CA MET A 171 -6.05 15.53 -14.99
C MET A 171 -7.14 16.49 -15.47
N VAL A 172 -7.39 17.60 -14.76
CA VAL A 172 -8.35 18.64 -15.15
C VAL A 172 -7.81 19.49 -16.31
N ALA A 173 -6.50 19.76 -16.36
CA ALA A 173 -5.85 20.34 -17.53
C ALA A 173 -5.90 19.40 -18.75
N ALA A 174 -5.79 18.08 -18.55
CA ALA A 174 -5.97 17.09 -19.61
C ALA A 174 -7.45 16.93 -20.06
N GLN A 175 -8.43 17.24 -19.21
CA GLN A 175 -9.85 17.23 -19.55
C GLN A 175 -10.35 18.53 -20.19
N THR A 176 -9.62 19.64 -20.04
CA THR A 176 -9.99 20.97 -20.59
C THR A 176 -9.30 21.29 -21.91
N SER A 177 -8.29 20.53 -22.32
CA SER A 177 -7.86 20.51 -23.73
C SER A 177 -8.82 19.64 -24.54
N GLU A 178 -9.21 20.08 -25.74
CA GLU A 178 -9.88 19.27 -26.77
C GLU A 178 -9.36 17.82 -26.80
N PRO A 179 -10.15 16.81 -27.23
CA PRO A 179 -9.73 15.41 -27.23
C PRO A 179 -8.41 15.27 -27.98
N GLN A 180 -7.30 15.31 -27.22
CA GLN A 180 -5.98 15.17 -27.79
C GLN A 180 -5.95 13.77 -28.37
N ASP A 181 -5.65 13.72 -29.66
CA ASP A 181 -5.57 12.51 -30.45
C ASP A 181 -4.89 11.40 -29.62
N LEU A 182 -5.53 10.25 -29.45
CA LEU A 182 -5.04 9.18 -28.55
C LEU A 182 -3.58 8.80 -28.87
N ARG A 183 -3.18 9.02 -30.13
CA ARG A 183 -1.81 8.88 -30.63
C ARG A 183 -0.81 9.86 -30.01
N SER A 184 -1.19 11.12 -29.77
CA SER A 184 -0.31 12.09 -29.10
C SER A 184 -0.18 11.80 -27.61
N GLN A 185 -1.24 11.30 -26.96
CA GLN A 185 -1.16 10.82 -25.58
C GLN A 185 -0.29 9.58 -25.46
N ALA A 186 -0.44 8.60 -26.36
CA ALA A 186 0.43 7.43 -26.42
C ALA A 186 1.90 7.82 -26.65
N ALA A 187 2.17 8.76 -27.57
CA ALA A 187 3.52 9.27 -27.79
C ALA A 187 4.10 10.01 -26.57
N ASN A 188 3.27 10.72 -25.80
CA ASN A 188 3.69 11.36 -24.56
C ASN A 188 4.00 10.33 -23.46
N LEU A 189 3.16 9.30 -23.33
CA LEU A 189 3.43 8.18 -22.41
C LEU A 189 4.68 7.40 -22.80
N GLU A 190 4.91 7.15 -24.10
CA GLU A 190 6.14 6.55 -24.59
C GLU A 190 7.35 7.42 -24.26
N LYS A 191 7.27 8.74 -24.46
CA LYS A 191 8.32 9.69 -24.09
C LYS A 191 8.61 9.68 -22.59
N ILE A 192 7.57 9.68 -21.75
CA ILE A 192 7.71 9.62 -20.29
C ILE A 192 8.30 8.27 -19.87
N ALA A 193 7.82 7.16 -20.42
CA ALA A 193 8.33 5.82 -20.13
C ALA A 193 9.80 5.66 -20.55
N LEU A 194 10.20 6.24 -21.69
CA LEU A 194 11.58 6.25 -22.14
C LEU A 194 12.46 7.10 -21.21
N ARG A 195 12.00 8.29 -20.80
CA ARG A 195 12.70 9.12 -19.82
C ARG A 195 12.89 8.40 -18.48
N ALA A 196 11.82 7.81 -17.95
CA ALA A 196 11.86 7.03 -16.73
C ALA A 196 12.86 5.86 -16.85
N ARG A 197 12.85 5.16 -17.99
CA ARG A 197 13.81 4.06 -18.22
C ARG A 197 15.26 4.52 -18.28
N VAL A 198 15.53 5.71 -18.84
CA VAL A 198 16.87 6.30 -18.84
C VAL A 198 17.29 6.68 -17.42
N LEU A 199 16.41 7.31 -16.64
CA LEU A 199 16.67 7.64 -15.24
C LEU A 199 16.93 6.40 -14.39
N CYS A 200 16.10 5.35 -14.52
CA CYS A 200 16.34 4.08 -13.83
C CYS A 200 17.68 3.46 -14.19
N LYS A 201 18.08 3.48 -15.47
CA LYS A 201 19.41 2.99 -15.87
C LYS A 201 20.54 3.82 -15.29
N GLN A 202 20.37 5.14 -15.19
CA GLN A 202 21.34 6.03 -14.57
C GLN A 202 21.49 5.73 -13.07
N GLU A 203 20.38 5.56 -12.36
CA GLU A 203 20.36 5.16 -10.95
C GLU A 203 20.98 3.77 -10.74
N GLU A 204 20.66 2.79 -11.59
CA GLU A 204 21.27 1.46 -11.55
C GLU A 204 22.79 1.53 -11.75
N GLN A 205 23.28 2.41 -12.63
CA GLN A 205 24.71 2.64 -12.82
C GLN A 205 25.35 3.29 -11.60
N LEU A 206 24.71 4.31 -11.01
CA LEU A 206 25.18 4.96 -9.78
C LEU A 206 25.21 3.96 -8.61
N LEU A 207 24.21 3.11 -8.50
CA LEU A 207 24.14 2.05 -7.50
C LEU A 207 25.25 1.01 -7.72
N ALA A 208 25.48 0.59 -8.96
CA ALA A 208 26.57 -0.33 -9.30
C ALA A 208 27.94 0.28 -9.01
N GLN A 209 28.14 1.58 -9.27
CA GLN A 209 29.36 2.31 -8.90
C GLN A 209 29.51 2.39 -7.38
N ALA A 210 28.45 2.74 -6.65
CA ALA A 210 28.46 2.77 -5.18
C ALA A 210 28.77 1.40 -4.57
N ARG A 211 28.23 0.31 -5.15
CA ARG A 211 28.56 -1.07 -4.74
C ARG A 211 30.01 -1.44 -4.99
N ARG A 212 30.57 -1.08 -6.16
CA ARG A 212 32.00 -1.31 -6.43
C ARG A 212 32.89 -0.52 -5.49
N ASN A 213 32.51 0.72 -5.19
CA ASN A 213 33.20 1.54 -4.21
C ASN A 213 33.11 0.90 -2.81
N ALA A 214 31.95 0.35 -2.44
CA ALA A 214 31.74 -0.39 -1.19
C ALA A 214 32.58 -1.68 -1.10
N GLU A 215 32.68 -2.44 -2.20
CA GLU A 215 33.50 -3.67 -2.32
C GLU A 215 35.01 -3.37 -2.29
N SER A 216 35.41 -2.15 -2.66
CA SER A 216 36.81 -1.70 -2.64
C SER A 216 37.28 -1.19 -1.26
N LEU A 217 36.39 -1.14 -0.25
CA LEU A 217 36.81 -0.77 1.10
C LEU A 217 37.62 -1.91 1.74
N PRO A 218 38.77 -1.60 2.37
CA PRO A 218 39.52 -2.59 3.13
C PRO A 218 38.69 -3.09 4.32
N GLU A 219 38.73 -4.41 4.56
CA GLU A 219 38.01 -5.12 5.64
C GLU A 219 38.33 -4.56 7.04
N VAL A 220 39.42 -3.81 7.18
CA VAL A 220 39.81 -3.09 8.41
C VAL A 220 39.68 -1.58 8.19
N VAL A 221 38.49 -1.06 8.43
CA VAL A 221 38.23 0.40 8.46
C VAL A 221 38.72 0.96 9.80
N SER A 222 39.59 1.98 9.74
CA SER A 222 40.08 2.75 10.90
C SER A 222 38.92 3.25 11.78
N ASN A 223 39.07 3.16 13.11
CA ASN A 223 38.05 3.67 14.04
C ASN A 223 37.75 5.17 13.85
N GLY A 224 38.70 5.95 13.34
CA GLY A 224 38.48 7.36 12.98
C GLY A 224 37.53 7.53 11.78
N ALA A 225 37.73 6.74 10.72
CA ALA A 225 36.83 6.74 9.56
C ALA A 225 35.42 6.23 9.89
N LYS A 226 35.29 5.30 10.85
CA LYS A 226 33.99 4.87 11.37
C LYS A 226 33.27 5.99 12.12
N MET A 227 33.99 6.75 12.94
CA MET A 227 33.42 7.89 13.67
C MET A 227 33.01 9.02 12.72
N GLU A 228 33.80 9.27 11.67
CA GLU A 228 33.47 10.25 10.62
C GLU A 228 32.29 9.80 9.76
N ALA A 229 32.20 8.52 9.40
CA ALA A 229 31.02 7.99 8.71
C ALA A 229 29.76 8.08 9.58
N LEU A 230 29.87 7.80 10.89
CA LEU A 230 28.75 7.94 11.83
C LEU A 230 28.36 9.40 12.07
N SER A 231 29.30 10.34 12.08
CA SER A 231 28.97 11.77 12.16
C SER A 231 28.35 12.26 10.86
N ALA A 232 28.80 11.79 9.71
CA ALA A 232 28.20 12.09 8.41
C ALA A 232 26.78 11.53 8.30
N THR A 233 26.53 10.27 8.68
CA THR A 233 25.17 9.71 8.67
C THR A 233 24.27 10.39 9.70
N ARG A 234 24.80 10.77 10.86
CA ARG A 234 24.07 11.59 11.83
C ARG A 234 23.67 12.94 11.25
N ASN A 235 24.59 13.63 10.58
CA ASN A 235 24.33 14.94 9.98
C ASN A 235 23.33 14.83 8.80
N GLU A 236 23.42 13.80 7.97
CA GLU A 236 22.44 13.50 6.91
C GLU A 236 21.06 13.20 7.50
N LEU A 237 20.96 12.40 8.57
CA LEU A 237 19.70 12.16 9.26
C LEU A 237 19.12 13.44 9.87
N ILE A 238 19.97 14.29 10.47
CA ILE A 238 19.53 15.59 10.99
C ILE A 238 19.03 16.45 9.84
N ASN A 239 19.76 16.57 8.73
CA ASN A 239 19.33 17.34 7.57
C ASN A 239 18.05 16.78 6.95
N TRP A 240 17.89 15.45 6.88
CA TRP A 240 16.67 14.82 6.39
C TRP A 240 15.49 15.08 7.32
N ILE A 241 15.69 14.96 8.64
CA ILE A 241 14.66 15.29 9.63
C ILE A 241 14.32 16.77 9.58
N GLU A 242 15.31 17.66 9.47
CA GLU A 242 15.11 19.11 9.34
C GLU A 242 14.39 19.46 8.03
N PHE A 243 14.74 18.79 6.93
CA PHE A 243 14.09 18.94 5.64
C PHE A 243 12.64 18.45 5.69
N GLU A 244 12.39 17.26 6.25
CA GLU A 244 11.06 16.68 6.40
C GLU A 244 10.20 17.50 7.38
N LEU A 245 10.78 17.98 8.48
CA LEU A 245 10.11 18.90 9.40
C LEU A 245 9.85 20.26 8.75
N SER A 246 10.74 20.75 7.89
CA SER A 246 10.51 21.98 7.11
C SER A 246 9.43 21.81 6.05
N HIS A 247 9.33 20.63 5.42
CA HIS A 247 8.28 20.29 4.47
C HIS A 247 6.93 20.10 5.17
N ALA A 248 6.91 19.40 6.31
CA ALA A 248 5.71 19.24 7.14
C ALA A 248 5.23 20.59 7.72
N ALA A 249 6.15 21.50 8.06
CA ALA A 249 5.80 22.86 8.48
C ALA A 249 5.39 23.78 7.31
N ALA A 250 5.82 23.48 6.08
CA ALA A 250 5.42 24.21 4.87
C ALA A 250 4.04 23.77 4.35
N ASP A 251 3.68 22.49 4.51
CA ASP A 251 2.36 21.96 4.15
C ASP A 251 1.25 22.54 5.07
N ASP A 252 1.60 22.96 6.29
CA ASP A 252 0.72 23.74 7.18
C ASP A 252 0.73 25.26 6.89
N GLN A 253 1.64 25.77 6.05
CA GLN A 253 1.80 27.22 5.79
C GLN A 253 1.38 27.69 4.39
N GLU A 254 1.18 26.81 3.42
CA GLU A 254 0.66 27.21 2.10
C GLU A 254 -0.88 27.34 2.06
N ASP A 255 -1.59 26.84 3.08
CA ASP A 255 -3.05 26.98 3.21
C ASP A 255 -3.51 28.27 3.94
N GLU A 256 -2.61 29.17 4.38
CA GLU A 256 -2.99 30.43 5.06
C GLU A 256 -2.37 31.72 4.47
N ARG A 257 -2.24 31.83 3.14
CA ARG A 257 -2.16 33.17 2.50
C ARG A 257 -3.55 33.70 2.20
N GLY A 258 -4.30 34.03 3.25
CA GLY A 258 -5.69 34.43 3.08
C GLY A 258 -6.41 35.13 4.23
N SER A 259 -5.81 35.54 5.34
CA SER A 259 -6.33 36.66 6.13
C SER A 259 -5.36 37.10 7.24
N ASN A 260 -5.14 38.41 7.33
CA ASN A 260 -4.45 39.04 8.44
C ASN A 260 -5.29 38.94 9.73
N ALA A 261 -4.69 38.50 10.84
CA ALA A 261 -4.84 39.15 12.15
C ALA A 261 -3.83 38.58 13.18
N GLU A 262 -2.81 39.40 13.46
CA GLU A 262 -2.20 39.67 14.76
C GLU A 262 -2.11 38.57 15.85
N ASN A 263 -0.85 38.32 16.23
CA ASN A 263 -0.32 38.19 17.60
C ASN A 263 -0.82 37.04 18.52
N SER A 264 0.15 36.26 19.00
CA SER A 264 0.03 35.25 20.08
C SER A 264 -0.40 35.90 21.43
N PRO A 265 -0.79 35.16 22.52
CA PRO A 265 -0.27 33.85 22.94
C PRO A 265 -1.27 32.85 23.60
N THR A 266 -0.78 31.61 23.79
CA THR A 266 -1.14 30.53 24.73
C THR A 266 -2.36 30.64 25.69
N ASP A 267 -3.03 29.47 25.83
CA ASP A 267 -3.87 29.01 26.95
C ASP A 267 -5.28 29.59 27.11
N HIS A 268 -6.17 29.26 26.18
CA HIS A 268 -7.57 28.99 26.54
C HIS A 268 -8.02 27.71 25.86
N ILE A 269 -8.09 26.61 26.63
CA ILE A 269 -8.93 25.47 26.24
C ILE A 269 -10.33 26.06 26.06
N ASP A 270 -10.88 25.98 24.85
CA ASP A 270 -12.18 26.54 24.48
C ASP A 270 -13.26 26.02 25.43
N GLN A 271 -13.54 26.78 26.49
CA GLN A 271 -14.54 26.46 27.50
C GLN A 271 -15.91 26.25 26.84
N ALA A 272 -16.19 27.03 25.79
CA ALA A 272 -17.35 26.88 24.94
C ALA A 272 -17.40 25.52 24.22
N GLY A 273 -16.25 24.98 23.77
CA GLY A 273 -16.16 23.66 23.15
C GLY A 273 -16.38 22.51 24.14
N ILE A 274 -15.97 22.68 25.40
CA ILE A 274 -16.25 21.74 26.48
C ILE A 274 -17.74 21.77 26.82
N ASP A 275 -18.34 22.95 26.95
CA ASP A 275 -19.76 23.10 27.31
C ASP A 275 -20.68 22.49 26.24
N ILE A 276 -20.35 22.64 24.96
CA ILE A 276 -21.06 21.99 23.85
C ILE A 276 -20.99 20.46 23.96
N LYS A 277 -19.81 19.90 24.27
CA LYS A 277 -19.64 18.45 24.46
C LYS A 277 -20.37 17.95 25.71
N LEU A 278 -20.39 18.74 26.78
CA LEU A 278 -21.08 18.42 28.03
C LEU A 278 -22.60 18.39 27.81
N ASP A 279 -23.14 19.33 27.03
CA ASP A 279 -24.55 19.34 26.66
C ASP A 279 -24.93 18.20 25.71
N GLU A 280 -24.02 17.78 24.82
CA GLU A 280 -24.20 16.57 24.02
C GLU A 280 -24.26 15.31 24.89
N VAL A 281 -23.39 15.20 25.90
CA VAL A 281 -23.38 14.09 26.86
C VAL A 281 -24.65 14.07 27.70
N LYS A 282 -25.11 15.24 28.19
CA LYS A 282 -26.39 15.35 28.92
C LYS A 282 -27.56 14.86 28.07
N LYS A 283 -27.66 15.31 26.81
CA LYS A 283 -28.70 14.86 25.87
C LYS A 283 -28.66 13.35 25.62
N LYS A 284 -27.47 12.75 25.51
CA LYS A 284 -27.30 11.30 25.38
C LYS A 284 -27.75 10.57 26.65
N TYR A 285 -27.42 11.10 27.82
CA TYR A 285 -27.81 10.53 29.10
C TYR A 285 -29.33 10.62 29.34
N GLU A 286 -29.97 11.74 29.00
CA GLU A 286 -31.43 11.89 29.05
C GLU A 286 -32.15 10.86 28.19
N LYS A 287 -31.68 10.65 26.94
CA LYS A 287 -32.21 9.60 26.05
C LYS A 287 -32.03 8.19 26.64
N TYR A 288 -30.90 7.93 27.28
CA TYR A 288 -30.65 6.65 27.95
C TYR A 288 -31.61 6.44 29.12
N VAL A 289 -31.82 7.46 29.95
CA VAL A 289 -32.75 7.39 31.09
C VAL A 289 -34.19 7.22 30.61
N SER A 290 -34.63 7.94 29.59
CA SER A 290 -36.00 7.81 29.04
C SER A 290 -36.23 6.42 28.44
N ALA A 291 -35.24 5.87 27.73
CA ALA A 291 -35.33 4.50 27.20
C ALA A 291 -35.40 3.46 28.33
N ARG A 292 -34.63 3.65 29.41
CA ARG A 292 -34.67 2.78 30.58
C ARG A 292 -35.99 2.88 31.34
N GLN A 293 -36.55 4.08 31.47
CA GLN A 293 -37.88 4.29 32.05
C GLN A 293 -38.97 3.61 31.22
N SER A 294 -38.91 3.72 29.88
CA SER A 294 -39.85 3.01 28.99
C SER A 294 -39.72 1.48 29.11
N LEU A 295 -38.49 0.95 29.25
CA LEU A 295 -38.28 -0.48 29.49
C LEU A 295 -38.84 -0.93 30.84
N LEU A 296 -38.70 -0.10 31.89
CA LEU A 296 -39.28 -0.37 33.20
C LEU A 296 -40.80 -0.27 33.17
N GLU A 297 -41.37 0.69 32.43
CA GLU A 297 -42.82 0.81 32.25
C GLU A 297 -43.39 -0.40 31.49
N MET A 298 -42.71 -0.90 30.46
CA MET A 298 -43.10 -2.15 29.79
C MET A 298 -42.99 -3.39 30.69
N LEU A 299 -42.09 -3.37 31.68
CA LEU A 299 -41.94 -4.44 32.67
C LEU A 299 -42.99 -4.35 33.79
N GLU A 300 -43.35 -3.12 34.20
CA GLU A 300 -44.41 -2.82 35.17
C GLU A 300 -45.81 -3.06 34.59
N GLN A 301 -46.00 -2.86 33.28
CA GLN A 301 -47.16 -3.33 32.51
C GLN A 301 -47.12 -4.86 32.30
N GLY A 302 -46.81 -5.60 33.37
CA GLY A 302 -46.57 -7.03 33.39
C GLY A 302 -47.59 -7.85 32.57
N PRO A 303 -47.19 -9.02 32.07
CA PRO A 303 -47.94 -9.77 31.07
C PRO A 303 -49.34 -10.08 31.59
N GLN A 304 -50.34 -9.43 31.00
CA GLN A 304 -51.73 -9.89 31.04
C GLN A 304 -51.72 -11.36 30.67
N SER A 305 -52.14 -12.17 31.63
CA SER A 305 -52.13 -13.62 31.58
C SER A 305 -52.90 -14.10 30.35
N GLN A 306 -52.19 -14.47 29.29
CA GLN A 306 -52.77 -15.31 28.26
C GLN A 306 -52.92 -16.69 28.87
N SER A 307 -54.17 -17.01 29.19
CA SER A 307 -54.66 -18.31 29.63
C SER A 307 -54.03 -19.44 28.81
N LEU A 308 -53.33 -20.35 29.49
CA LEU A 308 -53.00 -21.66 28.94
C LEU A 308 -54.31 -22.38 28.56
N PRO A 309 -54.44 -22.94 27.35
CA PRO A 309 -55.55 -23.82 27.06
C PRO A 309 -55.34 -25.14 27.82
N SER A 310 -56.31 -25.44 28.68
CA SER A 310 -56.46 -26.68 29.42
C SER A 310 -56.57 -27.87 28.46
N LEU A 311 -55.57 -28.76 28.47
CA LEU A 311 -55.64 -30.08 27.85
C LEU A 311 -56.41 -31.03 28.77
N ARG A 312 -57.74 -31.06 28.60
CA ARG A 312 -58.61 -32.07 29.20
C ARG A 312 -58.93 -33.13 28.14
N PRO A 313 -58.68 -34.43 28.39
CA PRO A 313 -58.99 -35.48 27.43
C PRO A 313 -60.47 -35.87 27.54
N GLN A 314 -61.21 -35.73 26.44
CA GLN A 314 -62.47 -36.44 26.21
C GLN A 314 -62.42 -37.08 24.82
N GLN A 315 -62.44 -38.41 24.81
CA GLN A 315 -62.96 -39.24 23.71
C GLN A 315 -64.41 -39.61 24.03
N PRO A 316 -65.18 -40.24 23.13
CA PRO A 316 -65.15 -40.25 21.66
C PRO A 316 -66.53 -39.87 21.07
N ASP A 317 -66.63 -39.58 19.76
CA ASP A 317 -67.56 -40.27 18.85
C ASP A 317 -67.57 -39.68 17.43
N GLU A 318 -67.40 -40.62 16.49
CA GLU A 318 -67.90 -40.72 15.11
C GLU A 318 -67.70 -39.58 14.08
N ALA A 319 -66.73 -39.85 13.20
CA ALA A 319 -66.86 -39.88 11.74
C ALA A 319 -67.54 -38.70 11.04
N ILE A 320 -66.74 -37.68 10.67
CA ILE A 320 -66.91 -36.93 9.41
C ILE A 320 -65.54 -36.61 8.82
N GLU A 321 -65.31 -37.20 7.64
CA GLU A 321 -64.46 -36.82 6.51
C GLU A 321 -63.13 -36.07 6.76
N ASN A 322 -62.05 -36.71 6.30
CA ASN A 322 -60.75 -36.11 6.06
C ASN A 322 -60.88 -34.85 5.19
N ALA A 323 -60.81 -33.68 5.81
CA ALA A 323 -60.30 -32.49 5.16
C ALA A 323 -58.80 -32.41 5.46
N ASP A 324 -58.01 -33.19 4.72
CA ASP A 324 -56.60 -32.89 4.55
C ASP A 324 -56.51 -31.48 3.97
N ALA A 325 -56.19 -30.50 4.82
CA ALA A 325 -55.78 -29.20 4.33
C ALA A 325 -54.53 -29.42 3.48
N PRO A 326 -54.56 -29.10 2.17
CA PRO A 326 -53.51 -29.48 1.25
C PRO A 326 -52.25 -28.65 1.55
N THR A 327 -51.34 -29.23 2.32
CA THR A 327 -49.95 -28.75 2.49
C THR A 327 -49.19 -28.73 1.17
N ASP A 328 -49.75 -29.38 0.13
CA ASP A 328 -49.28 -29.38 -1.25
C ASP A 328 -49.12 -27.97 -1.84
N TYR A 329 -49.97 -26.99 -1.48
CA TYR A 329 -49.89 -25.62 -2.05
C TYR A 329 -48.79 -24.73 -1.44
N LEU A 330 -48.29 -25.07 -0.24
CA LEU A 330 -47.23 -24.28 0.41
C LEU A 330 -45.84 -24.70 -0.06
N LEU A 331 -45.65 -25.97 -0.44
CA LEU A 331 -44.37 -26.54 -0.87
C LEU A 331 -44.17 -26.54 -2.40
N THR A 332 -45.24 -26.54 -3.19
CA THR A 332 -45.16 -26.48 -4.66
C THR A 332 -44.31 -25.32 -5.19
N PRO A 333 -44.49 -24.06 -4.76
CA PRO A 333 -43.72 -22.95 -5.34
C PRO A 333 -42.21 -23.07 -5.06
N TYR A 334 -41.81 -23.62 -3.91
CA TYR A 334 -40.40 -23.85 -3.59
C TYR A 334 -39.80 -24.99 -4.41
N ILE A 335 -40.57 -26.06 -4.65
CA ILE A 335 -40.14 -27.17 -5.50
C ILE A 335 -40.03 -26.72 -6.96
N GLU A 336 -40.97 -25.90 -7.45
CA GLU A 336 -40.91 -25.29 -8.78
C GLU A 336 -39.70 -24.36 -8.94
N GLN A 337 -39.42 -23.52 -7.94
CA GLN A 337 -38.21 -22.69 -7.92
C GLN A 337 -36.95 -23.54 -7.94
N LEU A 338 -36.86 -24.61 -7.14
CA LEU A 338 -35.71 -25.51 -7.13
C LEU A 338 -35.53 -26.25 -8.47
N LEU A 339 -36.62 -26.68 -9.09
CA LEU A 339 -36.60 -27.28 -10.43
C LEU A 339 -36.16 -26.27 -11.50
N SER A 340 -36.62 -25.02 -11.41
CA SER A 340 -36.18 -23.94 -12.31
C SER A 340 -34.68 -23.68 -12.16
N LEU A 341 -34.17 -23.63 -10.92
CA LEU A 341 -32.76 -23.44 -10.62
C LEU A 341 -31.91 -24.63 -11.07
N SER A 342 -32.43 -25.85 -10.95
CA SER A 342 -31.79 -27.06 -11.50
C SER A 342 -31.68 -26.98 -13.03
N ARG A 343 -32.72 -26.48 -13.72
CA ARG A 343 -32.71 -26.28 -15.17
C ARG A 343 -31.71 -25.20 -15.59
N THR A 344 -31.65 -24.06 -14.88
CA THR A 344 -30.67 -23.01 -15.17
C THR A 344 -29.25 -23.48 -14.92
N GLN A 345 -29.00 -24.22 -13.83
CA GLN A 345 -27.69 -24.82 -13.55
C GLN A 345 -27.27 -25.80 -14.66
N LYS A 346 -28.17 -26.67 -15.12
CA LYS A 346 -27.91 -27.57 -16.26
C LYS A 346 -27.57 -26.78 -17.52
N SER A 347 -28.34 -25.74 -17.84
CA SER A 347 -28.05 -24.85 -18.97
C SER A 347 -26.66 -24.21 -18.85
N MET A 348 -26.32 -23.67 -17.67
CA MET A 348 -25.01 -23.05 -17.43
C MET A 348 -23.85 -24.05 -17.56
N ILE A 349 -24.03 -25.30 -17.10
CA ILE A 349 -23.05 -26.37 -17.27
C ILE A 349 -22.84 -26.69 -18.75
N THR A 350 -23.93 -26.78 -19.53
CA THR A 350 -23.84 -27.02 -20.98
C THR A 350 -23.19 -25.86 -21.73
N GLN A 351 -23.47 -24.61 -21.33
CA GLN A 351 -22.82 -23.44 -21.91
C GLN A 351 -21.32 -23.41 -21.56
N LYS A 352 -20.97 -23.71 -20.30
CA LYS A 352 -19.57 -23.80 -19.86
C LYS A 352 -18.81 -24.87 -20.63
N SER A 353 -19.40 -26.05 -20.84
CA SER A 353 -18.77 -27.11 -21.62
C SER A 353 -18.64 -26.74 -23.10
N TYR A 354 -19.66 -26.10 -23.70
CA TYR A 354 -19.59 -25.58 -25.06
C TYR A 354 -18.47 -24.56 -25.24
N ILE A 355 -18.39 -23.54 -24.37
CA ILE A 355 -17.33 -22.52 -24.41
C ILE A 355 -15.96 -23.16 -24.20
N GLY A 356 -15.84 -24.07 -23.22
CA GLY A 356 -14.59 -24.78 -22.95
C GLY A 356 -14.12 -25.61 -24.15
N ASN A 357 -15.03 -26.29 -24.83
CA ASN A 357 -14.75 -27.05 -26.04
C ASN A 357 -14.39 -26.14 -27.22
N SER A 358 -15.12 -25.04 -27.41
CA SER A 358 -14.84 -24.05 -28.45
C SER A 358 -13.46 -23.42 -28.27
N LEU A 359 -13.14 -22.98 -27.04
CA LEU A 359 -11.83 -22.41 -26.71
C LEU A 359 -10.71 -23.44 -26.91
N SER A 360 -10.91 -24.69 -26.49
CA SER A 360 -9.92 -25.75 -26.71
C SER A 360 -9.75 -26.07 -28.20
N LYS A 361 -10.80 -26.01 -29.01
CA LYS A 361 -10.73 -26.19 -30.46
C LYS A 361 -9.94 -25.04 -31.09
N GLN A 362 -10.30 -23.79 -30.76
CA GLN A 362 -9.58 -22.62 -31.24
C GLN A 362 -8.11 -22.64 -30.84
N ALA A 363 -7.78 -22.99 -29.60
CA ALA A 363 -6.39 -23.11 -29.14
C ALA A 363 -5.60 -24.17 -29.92
N LYS A 364 -6.23 -25.31 -30.26
CA LYS A 364 -5.64 -26.35 -31.11
C LYS A 364 -5.41 -25.85 -32.52
N ASP A 365 -6.42 -25.23 -33.12
CA ASP A 365 -6.37 -24.68 -34.48
C ASP A 365 -5.30 -23.60 -34.60
N THR A 366 -5.21 -22.69 -33.62
CA THR A 366 -4.14 -21.68 -33.56
C THR A 366 -2.76 -22.33 -33.41
N CYS A 367 -2.62 -23.36 -32.59
CA CYS A 367 -1.35 -24.05 -32.42
C CYS A 367 -0.89 -24.79 -33.68
N GLN A 368 -1.83 -25.37 -34.43
CA GLN A 368 -1.56 -25.99 -35.73
C GLN A 368 -1.15 -24.94 -36.76
N LEU A 369 -1.88 -23.82 -36.84
CA LEU A 369 -1.55 -22.71 -37.73
C LEU A 369 -0.16 -22.14 -37.43
N LEU A 370 0.15 -21.86 -36.16
CA LEU A 370 1.49 -21.44 -35.70
C LEU A 370 2.58 -22.46 -36.04
N GLY A 371 2.25 -23.77 -36.05
CA GLY A 371 3.16 -24.82 -36.46
C GLY A 371 3.47 -24.76 -37.95
N ARG A 372 2.44 -24.67 -38.81
CA ARG A 372 2.60 -24.51 -40.26
C ARG A 372 3.35 -23.24 -40.61
N LEU A 373 2.97 -22.13 -39.98
CA LEU A 373 3.64 -20.85 -40.19
C LEU A 373 5.11 -20.91 -39.79
N ALA A 374 5.46 -21.72 -38.79
CA ALA A 374 6.84 -21.89 -38.35
C ALA A 374 7.67 -22.69 -39.37
N GLU A 375 7.06 -23.68 -40.00
CA GLU A 375 7.66 -24.46 -41.09
C GLU A 375 7.87 -23.60 -42.35
N GLU A 376 6.98 -22.64 -42.62
CA GLU A 376 7.09 -21.70 -43.75
C GLU A 376 8.00 -20.49 -43.48
N SER A 377 8.27 -20.17 -42.21
CA SER A 377 9.04 -18.97 -41.88
C SER A 377 10.53 -19.13 -42.20
N GLN A 378 11.11 -18.12 -42.82
CA GLN A 378 12.57 -17.97 -42.93
C GLN A 378 13.19 -17.28 -41.72
N LEU A 379 12.36 -16.66 -40.87
CA LEU A 379 12.79 -15.90 -39.71
C LEU A 379 13.27 -16.79 -38.56
N LEU A 380 12.53 -17.87 -38.25
CA LEU A 380 12.87 -18.78 -37.16
C LEU A 380 14.19 -19.55 -37.41
N PRO A 381 14.49 -20.04 -38.63
CA PRO A 381 15.78 -20.66 -38.92
C PRO A 381 16.94 -19.66 -38.93
N ALA A 382 16.71 -18.41 -39.36
CA ALA A 382 17.73 -17.36 -39.38
C ALA A 382 18.13 -16.94 -37.95
N TYR A 383 17.20 -16.99 -37.00
CA TYR A 383 17.44 -16.62 -35.60
C TYR A 383 16.98 -17.72 -34.63
N PRO A 384 17.71 -18.85 -34.54
CA PRO A 384 17.33 -19.96 -33.69
C PRO A 384 17.50 -19.61 -32.22
N MET A 385 16.45 -19.86 -31.43
CA MET A 385 16.50 -19.69 -29.98
C MET A 385 17.36 -20.81 -29.36
N LYS A 386 18.43 -20.44 -28.64
CA LYS A 386 19.32 -21.42 -27.97
C LYS A 386 18.53 -22.28 -26.98
N ASP A 387 18.71 -23.60 -27.05
CA ASP A 387 17.99 -24.58 -26.22
C ASP A 387 18.15 -24.37 -24.70
N SER A 388 19.22 -23.68 -24.27
CA SER A 388 19.43 -23.29 -22.87
C SER A 388 18.36 -22.32 -22.35
N MET A 389 17.82 -21.45 -23.22
CA MET A 389 16.74 -20.52 -22.88
C MET A 389 15.36 -21.20 -22.97
N ARG A 390 15.24 -22.23 -23.82
CA ARG A 390 14.04 -23.08 -23.91
C ARG A 390 13.78 -23.85 -22.60
N ARG A 391 14.84 -24.24 -21.89
CA ARG A 391 14.76 -24.96 -20.60
C ARG A 391 14.70 -24.06 -19.36
N ARG A 392 15.13 -22.80 -19.42
CA ARG A 392 15.05 -21.88 -18.26
C ARG A 392 13.61 -21.49 -17.89
N SER A 393 12.67 -21.64 -18.82
CA SER A 393 11.23 -21.58 -18.58
C SER A 393 10.62 -22.93 -18.13
N GLY A 394 11.44 -23.94 -17.82
CA GLY A 394 11.00 -25.28 -17.42
C GLY A 394 10.83 -25.48 -15.90
N LEU A 395 11.56 -24.73 -15.07
CA LEU A 395 11.52 -24.92 -13.61
C LEU A 395 10.19 -24.45 -12.97
N GLN A 396 9.46 -23.56 -13.63
CA GLN A 396 8.11 -23.14 -13.22
C GLN A 396 7.00 -24.02 -13.83
N HIS A 397 7.30 -24.80 -14.88
CA HIS A 397 6.30 -25.59 -15.60
C HIS A 397 6.27 -27.07 -15.19
N GLU A 398 7.36 -27.62 -14.65
CA GLU A 398 7.37 -29.01 -14.15
C GLU A 398 6.57 -29.19 -12.85
N LEU A 399 6.37 -28.12 -12.07
CA LEU A 399 5.56 -28.16 -10.85
C LEU A 399 4.05 -27.96 -11.10
N THR A 400 3.64 -27.58 -12.31
CA THR A 400 2.21 -27.30 -12.63
C THR A 400 1.69 -28.00 -13.89
N GLY A 401 2.51 -28.74 -14.64
CA GLY A 401 2.20 -29.11 -16.03
C GLY A 401 2.13 -30.59 -16.39
N LYS A 402 2.36 -31.55 -15.48
CA LYS A 402 2.15 -32.98 -15.78
C LYS A 402 0.68 -33.36 -15.61
N GLY A 403 -0.17 -32.94 -16.53
CA GLY A 403 -1.57 -33.43 -16.51
C GLY A 403 -2.57 -32.84 -17.50
N SER A 404 -2.23 -31.78 -18.25
CA SER A 404 -3.17 -31.22 -19.22
C SER A 404 -2.54 -31.21 -20.60
N GLY A 405 -2.96 -32.15 -21.46
CA GLY A 405 -2.67 -32.16 -22.90
C GLY A 405 -3.34 -31.01 -23.66
N ARG A 406 -3.30 -29.79 -23.09
CA ARG A 406 -3.75 -28.57 -23.73
C ARG A 406 -2.57 -27.96 -24.48
N PRO A 407 -2.73 -27.68 -25.79
CA PRO A 407 -1.66 -27.08 -26.56
C PRO A 407 -1.50 -25.63 -26.08
N ASP A 408 -0.36 -25.35 -25.45
CA ASP A 408 -0.08 -24.01 -24.93
C ASP A 408 0.40 -23.10 -26.08
N VAL A 409 -0.50 -22.22 -26.52
CA VAL A 409 -0.24 -21.22 -27.57
C VAL A 409 0.95 -20.33 -27.17
N ALA A 410 1.09 -20.02 -25.88
CA ALA A 410 2.18 -19.18 -25.39
C ALA A 410 3.55 -19.81 -25.62
N GLN A 411 3.69 -21.13 -25.47
CA GLN A 411 4.94 -21.84 -25.75
C GLN A 411 5.33 -21.78 -27.22
N ARG A 412 4.35 -21.80 -28.13
CA ARG A 412 4.59 -21.76 -29.57
C ARG A 412 4.94 -20.36 -30.09
N ILE A 413 4.50 -19.30 -29.41
CA ILE A 413 4.77 -17.91 -29.80
C ILE A 413 6.17 -17.44 -29.35
N LYS A 414 6.71 -17.96 -28.23
CA LYS A 414 8.01 -17.53 -27.69
C LYS A 414 9.17 -17.49 -28.72
N PRO A 415 9.36 -18.51 -29.59
CA PRO A 415 10.40 -18.47 -30.62
C PRO A 415 10.21 -17.34 -31.64
N TRP A 416 8.96 -17.00 -31.96
CA TRP A 416 8.64 -15.92 -32.89
C TRP A 416 9.00 -14.55 -32.33
N VAL A 417 8.68 -14.31 -31.06
CA VAL A 417 9.04 -13.05 -30.38
C VAL A 417 10.56 -12.91 -30.32
N PHE A 418 11.27 -13.97 -29.94
CA PHE A 418 12.72 -13.98 -29.91
C PHE A 418 13.34 -13.73 -31.29
N ALA A 419 12.84 -14.41 -32.33
CA ALA A 419 13.33 -14.25 -33.69
C ALA A 419 13.06 -12.85 -34.24
N ALA A 420 11.91 -12.25 -33.90
CA ALA A 420 11.60 -10.86 -34.27
C ALA A 420 12.52 -9.85 -33.56
N ASP A 421 12.75 -10.02 -32.25
CA ASP A 421 13.65 -9.14 -31.49
C ASP A 421 15.10 -9.24 -31.95
N SER A 422 15.57 -10.45 -32.23
CA SER A 422 16.92 -10.68 -32.74
C SER A 422 17.10 -10.16 -34.17
N ALA A 423 16.11 -10.34 -35.05
CA ALA A 423 16.12 -9.72 -36.38
C ALA A 423 16.14 -8.19 -36.31
N LYS A 424 15.38 -7.61 -35.38
CA LYS A 424 15.40 -6.16 -35.13
C LYS A 424 16.80 -5.70 -34.70
N ILE A 425 17.42 -6.39 -33.74
CA ILE A 425 18.78 -6.04 -33.28
C ILE A 425 19.78 -6.18 -34.42
N ALA A 426 19.75 -7.26 -35.19
CA ALA A 426 20.64 -7.46 -36.33
C ALA A 426 20.46 -6.39 -37.41
N SER A 427 19.23 -5.94 -37.67
CA SER A 427 18.98 -4.83 -38.60
C SER A 427 19.55 -3.50 -38.09
N LEU A 428 19.45 -3.25 -36.78
CA LEU A 428 20.03 -2.04 -36.17
C LEU A 428 21.55 -2.10 -36.23
N GLU A 429 22.16 -3.25 -35.95
CA GLU A 429 23.60 -3.46 -36.03
C GLU A 429 24.12 -3.28 -37.46
N ALA A 430 23.42 -3.82 -38.46
CA ALA A 430 23.78 -3.59 -39.87
C ALA A 430 23.71 -2.11 -40.25
N VAL A 431 22.68 -1.39 -39.80
CA VAL A 431 22.56 0.06 -40.04
C VAL A 431 23.69 0.82 -39.36
N THR A 432 24.04 0.50 -38.11
CA THR A 432 25.17 1.15 -37.42
C THR A 432 26.48 0.86 -38.12
N GLU A 433 26.71 -0.38 -38.55
CA GLU A 433 27.93 -0.76 -39.27
C GLU A 433 28.05 -0.02 -40.62
N HIS A 434 26.93 0.17 -41.34
CA HIS A 434 26.92 0.98 -42.56
C HIS A 434 27.16 2.47 -42.30
N VAL A 435 26.62 3.02 -41.20
CA VAL A 435 26.87 4.40 -40.78
C VAL A 435 28.33 4.61 -40.40
N GLU A 436 28.92 3.70 -39.62
CA GLU A 436 30.32 3.73 -39.25
C GLU A 436 31.24 3.63 -40.48
N ARG A 437 30.98 2.70 -41.40
CA ARG A 437 31.70 2.62 -42.67
C ARG A 437 31.56 3.90 -43.48
N GLY A 438 30.38 4.50 -43.52
CA GLY A 438 30.12 5.78 -44.19
C GLY A 438 30.93 6.92 -43.56
N GLN A 439 31.00 6.98 -42.24
CA GLN A 439 31.78 7.98 -41.50
C GLN A 439 33.29 7.80 -41.72
N ILE A 440 33.79 6.56 -41.70
CA ILE A 440 35.21 6.26 -41.99
C ILE A 440 35.54 6.67 -43.43
N SER A 441 34.67 6.33 -44.40
CA SER A 441 34.85 6.74 -45.80
C SER A 441 34.82 8.25 -45.95
N LEU A 442 33.93 8.95 -45.25
CA LEU A 442 33.85 10.42 -45.29
C LEU A 442 35.10 11.06 -44.69
N GLY A 443 35.58 10.55 -43.55
CA GLY A 443 36.84 10.98 -42.94
C GLY A 443 38.03 10.76 -43.87
N ALA A 444 38.10 9.62 -44.55
CA ALA A 444 39.14 9.36 -45.55
C ALA A 444 39.06 10.31 -46.75
N THR A 445 37.85 10.65 -47.22
CA THR A 445 37.68 11.65 -48.30
C THR A 445 37.99 13.08 -47.84
N MET A 446 37.74 13.41 -46.58
CA MET A 446 38.04 14.72 -46.03
C MET A 446 39.56 14.89 -45.85
N GLN A 447 40.25 13.86 -45.35
CA GLN A 447 41.71 13.82 -45.27
C GLN A 447 42.35 13.94 -46.66
N SER A 448 41.85 13.21 -47.67
CA SER A 448 42.38 13.34 -49.03
C SER A 448 42.12 14.72 -49.63
N LEU A 449 41.00 15.38 -49.29
CA LEU A 449 40.72 16.75 -49.70
C LEU A 449 41.66 17.75 -49.00
N GLU A 450 41.94 17.57 -47.71
CA GLU A 450 42.92 18.35 -46.96
C GLU A 450 44.32 18.19 -47.56
N GLU A 451 44.75 16.98 -47.88
CA GLU A 451 46.02 16.71 -48.57
C GLU A 451 46.10 17.42 -49.94
N ILE A 452 45.03 17.35 -50.74
CA ILE A 452 44.95 18.05 -52.03
C ILE A 452 45.00 19.57 -51.82
N SER A 453 44.32 20.10 -50.80
CA SER A 453 44.35 21.54 -50.49
C SER A 453 45.74 22.03 -50.05
N GLY A 454 46.47 21.19 -49.29
CA GLY A 454 47.86 21.45 -48.92
C GLY A 454 48.80 21.42 -50.12
N LEU A 455 48.61 20.48 -51.06
CA LEU A 455 49.35 20.43 -52.32
C LEU A 455 49.05 21.65 -53.22
N LEU A 456 47.83 22.18 -53.15
CA LEU A 456 47.41 23.38 -53.87
C LEU A 456 47.87 24.68 -53.18
N GLY A 457 48.61 24.59 -52.07
CA GLY A 457 49.14 25.74 -51.33
C GLY A 457 48.08 26.55 -50.57
N GLN A 458 46.85 26.02 -50.46
CA GLN A 458 45.79 26.59 -49.64
C GLN A 458 45.93 26.04 -48.23
N HIS A 459 46.96 26.50 -47.50
CA HIS A 459 47.02 26.23 -46.07
C HIS A 459 45.87 27.01 -45.40
N PRO A 460 44.98 26.37 -44.62
CA PRO A 460 44.12 27.13 -43.72
C PRO A 460 45.02 28.01 -42.85
N PRO A 461 44.71 29.30 -42.65
CA PRO A 461 45.55 30.17 -41.85
C PRO A 461 45.72 29.54 -40.47
N ASP A 462 46.98 29.40 -40.07
CA ASP A 462 47.38 28.99 -38.73
C ASP A 462 46.51 29.72 -37.70
N LYS A 463 45.75 28.97 -36.90
CA LYS A 463 44.99 29.47 -35.76
C LYS A 463 45.92 29.79 -34.58
N ASN A 464 47.01 30.49 -34.85
CA ASN A 464 47.89 31.05 -33.83
C ASN A 464 48.05 32.53 -34.15
N GLU A 465 47.79 33.37 -33.14
CA GLU A 465 47.86 34.84 -33.15
C GLU A 465 46.60 35.58 -33.59
N THR A 466 45.59 35.62 -32.69
CA THR A 466 44.90 36.87 -32.33
C THR A 466 44.04 36.65 -31.07
N GLU A 467 44.70 36.55 -29.92
CA GLU A 467 44.09 37.02 -28.68
C GLU A 467 44.15 38.55 -28.69
N ALA A 468 43.04 39.20 -29.05
CA ALA A 468 42.56 40.41 -28.40
C ALA A 468 41.29 40.93 -29.09
N SER A 469 40.24 41.04 -28.29
CA SER A 469 39.16 42.03 -28.39
C SER A 469 37.84 41.61 -29.05
N VAL A 470 36.95 41.14 -28.17
CA VAL A 470 35.53 41.52 -28.04
C VAL A 470 34.53 40.95 -29.05
N GLY A 471 33.55 40.22 -28.50
CA GLY A 471 32.17 40.29 -28.99
C GLY A 471 31.46 38.96 -29.16
N ASN A 472 31.03 38.37 -28.04
CA ASN A 472 29.71 37.78 -27.84
C ASN A 472 28.92 37.37 -29.10
N GLU A 473 28.80 36.07 -29.37
CA GLU A 473 27.52 35.44 -29.72
C GLU A 473 27.64 33.91 -29.65
N THR A 474 26.73 33.32 -28.89
CA THR A 474 26.51 31.90 -28.64
C THR A 474 26.02 31.20 -29.90
N GLU A 475 26.81 30.29 -30.46
CA GLU A 475 26.40 29.37 -31.53
C GLU A 475 26.59 27.90 -31.12
N ASP A 476 26.18 27.56 -29.89
CA ASP A 476 25.93 26.18 -29.47
C ASP A 476 24.41 25.99 -29.32
N ASP A 477 23.66 25.94 -30.44
CA ASP A 477 22.29 25.37 -30.46
C ASP A 477 21.68 25.32 -31.88
N VAL A 478 22.24 24.51 -32.78
CA VAL A 478 21.62 24.26 -34.12
C VAL A 478 20.79 22.97 -34.16
N TRP A 479 20.85 22.12 -33.14
CA TRP A 479 20.25 20.77 -33.19
C TRP A 479 18.96 20.58 -32.38
N LEU A 480 18.34 21.64 -31.85
CA LEU A 480 17.14 21.55 -31.00
C LEU A 480 15.91 22.34 -31.49
N ALA A 481 15.67 22.43 -32.81
CA ALA A 481 14.42 22.99 -33.33
C ALA A 481 13.69 22.00 -34.25
N GLY A 482 12.91 21.11 -33.63
CA GLY A 482 11.88 20.34 -34.33
C GLY A 482 10.54 21.09 -34.36
N GLY A 483 9.97 21.23 -35.56
CA GLY A 483 8.51 21.22 -35.77
C GLY A 483 7.79 22.54 -36.03
N SER A 484 7.53 22.89 -37.30
CA SER A 484 6.16 22.97 -37.87
C SER A 484 6.13 23.57 -39.29
N PRO A 485 5.05 23.33 -40.06
CA PRO A 485 5.03 23.48 -41.52
C PRO A 485 4.37 24.80 -41.97
N ALA A 486 4.95 25.50 -42.94
CA ALA A 486 4.21 26.39 -43.84
C ALA A 486 5.06 26.88 -45.02
N LYS A 487 4.67 26.43 -46.22
CA LYS A 487 4.30 27.26 -47.39
C LYS A 487 5.09 28.58 -47.59
N GLY A 488 5.93 28.61 -48.61
CA GLY A 488 6.56 29.85 -49.08
C GLY A 488 7.33 29.69 -50.38
N THR A 489 6.62 29.83 -51.50
CA THR A 489 7.14 30.07 -52.85
C THR A 489 8.17 31.22 -52.90
N GLY A 490 9.28 31.07 -53.64
CA GLY A 490 10.07 32.24 -54.05
C GLY A 490 11.46 31.98 -54.62
N GLY A 491 11.54 31.87 -55.95
CA GLY A 491 12.58 32.50 -56.78
C GLY A 491 14.06 32.31 -56.46
N ARG A 492 14.70 31.36 -57.15
CA ARG A 492 16.15 31.39 -57.41
C ARG A 492 16.51 32.67 -58.17
N LYS A 493 17.31 33.55 -57.55
CA LYS A 493 18.13 34.54 -58.26
C LYS A 493 19.59 34.15 -58.14
N HIS A 494 20.17 33.73 -59.27
CA HIS A 494 21.61 33.72 -59.48
C HIS A 494 22.11 35.17 -59.41
N SER A 495 22.91 35.50 -58.41
CA SER A 495 23.84 36.62 -58.50
C SER A 495 25.23 36.04 -58.65
N ASP A 496 25.77 36.14 -59.86
CA ASP A 496 27.18 35.89 -60.15
C ASP A 496 28.03 36.86 -59.33
N LYS A 497 28.72 36.32 -58.32
CA LYS A 497 29.82 37.00 -57.64
C LYS A 497 31.10 36.38 -58.18
N ALA A 498 31.75 37.09 -59.10
CA ALA A 498 33.07 36.72 -59.61
C ALA A 498 34.06 36.62 -58.43
N PRO A 499 34.84 35.52 -58.30
CA PRO A 499 35.86 35.45 -57.26
C PRO A 499 37.00 36.42 -57.56
N SER A 500 37.40 37.16 -56.53
CA SER A 500 38.54 38.07 -56.54
C SER A 500 39.82 37.33 -56.96
N ARG A 501 40.51 37.90 -57.95
CA ARG A 501 41.81 37.42 -58.44
C ARG A 501 42.85 37.53 -57.33
N VAL A 502 43.35 36.41 -56.85
CA VAL A 502 44.57 36.36 -56.04
C VAL A 502 45.77 36.34 -56.99
N PRO A 503 46.74 37.26 -56.86
CA PRO A 503 47.95 37.25 -57.68
C PRO A 503 48.86 36.10 -57.23
N GLY A 504 48.86 34.98 -57.97
CA GLY A 504 49.78 33.88 -57.68
C GLY A 504 49.35 32.50 -58.17
N ASP A 505 48.09 32.31 -58.59
CA ASP A 505 47.61 30.99 -58.96
C ASP A 505 47.85 30.67 -60.45
N PRO A 506 48.72 29.69 -60.80
CA PRO A 506 49.01 29.31 -62.18
C PRO A 506 47.80 28.78 -62.96
N TRP A 507 46.71 28.42 -62.27
CA TRP A 507 45.48 27.90 -62.89
C TRP A 507 44.52 29.00 -63.37
N SER A 508 44.70 30.24 -62.92
CA SER A 508 43.90 31.39 -63.38
C SER A 508 44.13 31.77 -64.86
N ARG A 509 45.17 31.21 -65.49
CA ARG A 509 45.51 31.40 -66.92
C ARG A 509 44.94 30.33 -67.85
N LEU A 510 44.31 29.27 -67.32
CA LEU A 510 43.88 28.12 -68.09
C LEU A 510 42.36 27.99 -68.20
N HIS A 511 41.65 29.10 -68.36
CA HIS A 511 40.29 29.06 -68.90
C HIS A 511 40.32 29.48 -70.36
N GLY A 512 40.32 28.47 -71.22
CA GLY A 512 40.23 28.59 -72.67
C GLY A 512 38.89 29.19 -73.07
N SER A 513 38.94 30.42 -73.57
CA SER A 513 37.98 30.92 -74.55
C SER A 513 38.18 30.16 -75.86
N LEU A 514 37.71 28.92 -75.93
CA LEU A 514 37.45 28.27 -77.21
C LEU A 514 36.17 28.90 -77.75
N GLY A 515 36.39 29.80 -78.70
CA GLY A 515 35.35 30.60 -79.33
C GLY A 515 34.26 29.75 -79.97
N LEU A 516 33.04 30.25 -79.81
CA LEU A 516 31.99 30.14 -80.81
C LEU A 516 32.55 30.66 -82.15
N ILE A 517 33.01 29.76 -83.00
CA ILE A 517 33.08 29.98 -84.45
C ILE A 517 31.75 29.48 -85.00
N GLY A 518 30.99 30.39 -85.60
CA GLY A 518 29.67 30.11 -86.16
C GLY A 518 29.71 29.53 -87.57
N SER A 519 28.49 29.13 -87.98
CA SER A 519 27.92 29.05 -89.34
C SER A 519 28.63 28.18 -90.41
N GLU A 520 28.06 27.01 -90.70
CA GLU A 520 27.06 26.78 -91.78
C GLU A 520 26.19 25.56 -91.45
#